data_AF-A0A0P6YS68-F1
#
_entry.id   AF-A0A0P6YS68-F1
#
_cell.length_a   1.000
_cell.length_b   1.000
_cell.length_c   1.000
_cell.angle_alpha   90.00
_cell.angle_beta   90.00
_cell.angle_gamma   90.00
#
_symmetry.space_group_name_H-M   'P 1'
#
loop_
_entity.id
_entity.type
_entity.pdbx_description
1 polymer ?
#
loop_
_entity_poly.entity_id
_entity_poly.type
_entity_poly.pdbx_seq_one_letter_code
_entity_poly.pdbx_strand_id
1 'polypeptide(L)' 'MTAWIHTSDGEFENLGDAIEAYGERQRKADQAERRAAFHAAKSDPKVRAWIEVAEREEALRTAARTLCPQKKPTA' A
#
# COMPACT_ATOMS: atom_id res chain seq x y z
N MET A 1 15.32 -27.73 -33.26
CA MET A 1 13.93 -27.30 -32.98
C MET A 1 13.88 -26.90 -31.52
N THR A 2 13.59 -25.63 -31.23
CA THR A 2 13.36 -25.15 -29.86
C THR A 2 11.93 -25.52 -29.46
N ALA A 3 11.75 -26.17 -28.31
CA ALA A 3 10.43 -26.50 -27.79
C ALA A 3 9.89 -25.27 -27.04
N TRP A 4 8.78 -24.71 -27.53
CA TRP A 4 8.12 -23.58 -26.90
C TRP A 4 7.18 -24.07 -25.79
N ILE A 5 7.13 -23.33 -24.68
CA ILE A 5 6.25 -23.57 -23.54
C ILE A 5 5.10 -22.58 -23.65
N HIS A 6 3.89 -23.10 -23.84
CA HIS A 6 2.67 -22.28 -23.95
C HIS A 6 1.92 -22.30 -22.62
N THR A 7 1.72 -21.12 -22.01
CA THR A 7 0.97 -20.95 -20.76
C THR A 7 -0.07 -19.84 -20.91
N SER A 8 -0.91 -19.63 -19.89
CA SER A 8 -1.82 -18.49 -19.83
C SER A 8 -1.11 -17.13 -19.71
N ASP A 9 0.20 -17.14 -19.41
CA ASP A 9 1.04 -15.94 -19.32
C ASP A 9 1.75 -15.60 -20.64
N GLY A 10 1.72 -16.49 -21.63
CA GLY A 10 2.37 -16.30 -22.93
C GLY A 10 3.11 -17.55 -23.42
N GLU A 11 4.01 -17.33 -24.37
CA GLU A 11 4.85 -18.35 -24.97
C GLU A 11 6.31 -18.10 -24.57
N PHE A 12 7.00 -19.13 -24.10
CA PHE A 12 8.35 -19.01 -23.55
C PHE A 12 9.28 -20.03 -24.18
N GLU A 13 10.52 -19.63 -24.45
CA GLU A 13 11.56 -20.53 -24.98
C GLU A 13 12.20 -21.38 -23.87
N ASN A 14 12.10 -20.93 -22.62
CA ASN A 14 12.68 -21.62 -21.47
C ASN A 14 11.69 -21.67 -20.28
N LEU A 15 11.90 -22.68 -19.42
CA LEU A 15 11.04 -22.91 -18.26
C LEU A 15 11.21 -21.85 -17.16
N GLY A 16 12.39 -21.23 -17.06
CA GLY A 16 12.69 -20.19 -16.08
C GLY A 16 11.80 -18.96 -16.27
N ASP A 17 11.70 -18.47 -17.51
CA ASP A 17 10.89 -17.32 -17.88
C ASP A 17 9.39 -17.60 -17.64
N ALA A 18 8.94 -18.82 -17.96
CA ALA A 18 7.56 -19.23 -17.70
C ALA A 18 7.25 -19.25 -16.18
N ILE A 19 8.19 -19.70 -15.35
CA ILE A 19 8.07 -19.69 -13.89
C ILE A 19 8.09 -18.25 -13.35
N GLU A 20 8.96 -17.40 -13.89
CA GLU A 20 9.05 -16.00 -13.48
C GLU A 20 7.75 -15.24 -13.80
N ALA A 21 7.21 -15.41 -15.01
CA ALA A 21 5.95 -14.82 -15.44
C ALA A 21 4.78 -15.26 -14.54
N TYR A 22 4.72 -16.55 -14.18
CA TYR A 22 3.77 -17.07 -13.21
C TYR A 22 3.92 -16.38 -11.85
N GLY A 23 5.16 -16.26 -11.35
CA GLY A 23 5.47 -15.63 -10.07
C GLY A 23 5.13 -14.14 -10.05
N GLU A 24 5.29 -13.42 -11.15
CA GLU A 24 4.84 -12.04 -11.28
C GLU A 24 3.33 -11.90 -11.23
N ARG A 25 2.60 -12.78 -11.92
CA ARG A 25 1.13 -12.78 -11.89
C ARG A 25 0.62 -13.00 -10.47
N GLN A 26 1.19 -13.95 -9.73
CA GLN A 26 0.85 -14.19 -8.32
C GLN A 26 1.13 -12.95 -7.46
N ARG A 27 2.32 -12.36 -7.59
CA ARG A 27 2.66 -11.12 -6.86
C ARG A 27 1.70 -9.97 -7.15
N LYS A 28 1.25 -9.82 -8.40
CA LYS A 28 0.26 -8.81 -8.80
C LYS A 28 -1.11 -9.10 -8.20
N ALA A 29 -1.55 -10.36 -8.19
CA ALA A 29 -2.81 -10.77 -7.57
C ALA A 29 -2.81 -10.49 -6.06
N ASP A 30 -1.76 -10.89 -5.34
CA ASP A 30 -1.61 -10.62 -3.91
C ASP A 30 -1.62 -9.11 -3.61
N GLN A 31 -0.92 -8.31 -4.42
CA GLN A 31 -0.92 -6.85 -4.26
C GLN A 31 -2.31 -6.25 -4.51
N ALA A 32 -3.04 -6.74 -5.50
CA ALA A 32 -4.39 -6.29 -5.79
C ALA A 32 -5.35 -6.63 -4.63
N GLU A 33 -5.26 -7.83 -4.08
CA GLU A 33 -6.05 -8.26 -2.92
C GLU A 33 -5.75 -7.40 -1.69
N ARG A 34 -4.46 -7.19 -1.37
CA ARG A 34 -4.04 -6.32 -0.26
C ARG A 34 -4.54 -4.89 -0.42
N ARG A 35 -4.49 -4.33 -1.64
CA ARG A 35 -5.04 -3.00 -1.93
C ARG A 35 -6.56 -2.98 -1.73
N ALA A 36 -7.28 -3.98 -2.23
CA ALA A 36 -8.72 -4.09 -2.05
C ALA A 36 -9.09 -4.18 -0.56
N ALA A 37 -8.40 -5.01 0.22
CA ALA A 37 -8.57 -5.13 1.66
C ALA A 37 -8.28 -3.81 2.39
N PHE A 38 -7.23 -3.09 2.00
CA PHE A 38 -6.91 -1.78 2.56
C PHE A 38 -8.00 -0.73 2.27
N HIS A 39 -8.50 -0.69 1.03
CA HIS A 39 -9.60 0.21 0.67
C HIS A 39 -10.89 -0.15 1.41
N ALA A 40 -11.21 -1.45 1.53
CA ALA A 40 -12.34 -1.92 2.31
C ALA A 40 -12.21 -1.53 3.79
N ALA A 41 -11.02 -1.70 4.39
CA ALA A 41 -10.75 -1.29 5.76
C ALA A 41 -10.91 0.23 5.95
N LYS A 42 -10.48 1.06 4.98
CA LYS A 42 -10.73 2.51 5.02
C LYS A 42 -12.20 2.89 4.94
N SER A 43 -13.02 2.07 4.30
CA SER A 43 -14.47 2.29 4.22
C SER A 43 -15.22 1.81 5.48
N ASP A 44 -14.56 1.05 6.37
CA ASP A 44 -15.15 0.66 7.66
C ASP A 44 -15.42 1.91 8.52
N PRO A 45 -16.67 2.13 8.97
CA PRO A 45 -17.03 3.29 9.78
C PRO A 45 -16.19 3.44 11.05
N LYS A 46 -15.77 2.33 11.68
CA LYS A 46 -14.92 2.37 12.88
C LYS A 46 -13.53 2.85 12.53
N VAL A 47 -12.92 2.30 11.48
CA VAL A 47 -11.57 2.71 11.03
C VAL A 47 -11.60 4.19 10.62
N ARG A 48 -12.63 4.61 9.90
CA ARG A 48 -12.80 6.01 9.49
C ARG A 48 -12.93 6.96 10.69
N ALA A 49 -13.66 6.57 11.73
CA ALA A 49 -13.77 7.38 12.95
C ALA A 49 -12.40 7.54 13.65
N TRP A 50 -11.58 6.49 13.71
CA TRP A 50 -10.23 6.57 14.26
C TRP A 50 -9.30 7.46 13.43
N ILE A 51 -9.39 7.39 12.09
CA ILE A 51 -8.65 8.29 11.19
C ILE A 51 -9.02 9.74 11.46
N GLU A 52 -10.32 10.05 11.57
CA GLU A 52 -10.80 11.41 11.82
C GLU A 52 -10.35 11.94 13.19
N VAL A 53 -10.32 11.11 14.23
CA VAL A 53 -9.77 11.49 15.54
C VAL A 53 -8.28 11.84 15.42
N ALA A 54 -7.49 11.00 14.75
CA ALA A 54 -6.06 11.25 14.56
C ALA A 54 -5.79 12.55 13.78
N GLU A 55 -6.55 12.81 12.71
CA GLU A 55 -6.45 14.05 11.93
C GLU A 55 -6.80 15.28 12.77
N ARG A 56 -7.85 15.20 13.61
CA ARG A 56 -8.24 16.28 14.53
C ARG A 56 -7.16 16.53 15.59
N GLU A 57 -6.56 15.49 16.15
CA GLU A 57 -5.46 15.63 17.10
C GLU A 57 -4.22 16.28 16.48
N GLU A 58 -3.88 15.94 15.24
CA GLU A 58 -2.77 16.56 14.51
C GLU A 58 -3.04 18.03 14.18
N ALA A 59 -4.27 18.35 13.76
CA ALA A 59 -4.69 19.73 13.53
C ALA A 59 -4.60 20.57 14.82
N LEU A 60 -5.06 20.02 15.95
CA LEU A 60 -4.95 20.66 17.26
C LEU A 60 -3.48 20.86 17.68
N ARG A 61 -2.62 19.84 17.48
CA ARG A 61 -1.18 19.94 17.78
C ARG A 61 -0.50 20.99 16.92
N THR A 62 -0.89 21.10 15.65
CA THR A 62 -0.37 22.12 14.72
C THR A 62 -0.81 23.52 15.14
N ALA A 63 -2.09 23.71 15.44
CA ALA A 63 -2.62 24.96 15.96
C ALA A 63 -1.91 25.38 17.27
N ALA A 64 -1.68 24.44 18.18
CA ALA A 64 -0.95 24.69 19.43
C ALA A 64 0.49 25.18 19.18
N ARG A 65 1.20 24.60 18.21
CA ARG A 65 2.55 25.05 17.81
C ARG A 65 2.56 26.47 17.24
N THR A 66 1.51 26.85 16.50
CA THR A 66 1.40 28.20 15.93
C THR A 66 1.00 29.25 16.96
N LEU A 67 0.15 28.90 17.94
CA LEU A 67 -0.36 29.82 18.95
C LEU A 67 0.61 29.99 20.14
N CYS A 68 1.33 28.92 20.49
CA CYS A 68 2.42 28.95 21.46
C CYS A 68 3.72 28.55 20.75
N PRO A 69 4.39 29.49 20.05
CA PRO A 69 5.76 29.24 19.64
C PRO A 69 6.55 28.97 20.92
N GLN A 70 7.07 27.75 21.09
CA GLN A 70 7.92 27.44 22.23
C GLN A 70 9.06 28.46 22.23
N LYS A 71 9.04 29.40 23.17
CA LYS A 71 10.22 30.23 23.46
C LYS A 71 11.34 29.23 23.73
N LYS A 72 12.37 29.22 22.88
CA LYS A 72 13.62 28.56 23.19
C LYS A 72 13.99 28.99 24.62
N PRO A 73 14.32 28.07 25.53
CA PRO A 73 14.92 28.47 26.79
C PRO A 73 16.21 29.20 26.42
N THR A 74 16.25 30.51 26.68
CA THR A 74 17.51 31.24 26.72
C THR A 74 18.33 30.62 27.85
N ALA A 75 19.39 29.93 27.46
CA ALA A 75 20.44 29.43 28.34
C ALA A 75 21.17 30.60 29.01
#